data_AF-A0A6I6DNT0-F1
#
_entry.id   AF-A0A6I6DNT0-F1
#
_cell.length_a   1.000
_cell.length_b   1.000
_cell.length_c   1.000
_cell.angle_alpha   90.00
_cell.angle_beta   90.00
_cell.angle_gamma   90.00
#
_symmetry.space_group_name_H-M   'P 1'
#
loop_
_entity.id
_entity.type
_entity.pdbx_description
1 polymer ?
#
loop_
_entity_poly.entity_id
_entity_poly.type
_entity_poly.pdbx_seq_one_letter_code
_entity_poly.pdbx_strand_id
1 'polypeptide(L)'
;MVPILAVVGVIVIGMLAIGFWSTSRPASAERVAEQYLEALSGGDAADVRALLADPDAVPESAWTAFEGAAEHLGDAEIVELSETEDAADVRVETVLADEPLELRFALAKDGTAWRVAEPTLTPVTMTATRGAWIDVAGSPMPLEGGSAELSLLPASYDVSAWPAEFLDGQDRVRVGAEPASVELDPAFTDAAQTQADDALDAHIDECLAASSEVLDGCGMTVPWPADLAEATEITYRADALPQPEIDLEAGTFQATGGAVVATVTGLHDDGSEGTYSYRTDSWNIYGSVSLDEEGLLLSVN
;
A
#
# COMPACT_ATOMS: atom_id res chain seq x y z
N MET A 1 38.27 1.71 94.68
CA MET A 1 38.65 3.13 94.53
C MET A 1 39.33 3.29 93.17
N VAL A 2 38.60 3.90 92.22
CA VAL A 2 38.97 4.89 91.16
C VAL A 2 40.42 4.89 90.61
N PRO A 3 40.71 5.06 89.28
CA PRO A 3 39.92 5.78 88.28
C PRO A 3 39.72 5.14 86.88
N ILE A 4 38.76 5.78 86.20
CA ILE A 4 38.44 5.83 84.77
C ILE A 4 39.61 6.41 83.96
N LEU A 5 39.85 5.88 82.75
CA LEU A 5 40.49 6.62 81.67
C LEU A 5 39.83 6.25 80.34
N ALA A 6 39.15 7.25 79.77
CA ALA A 6 38.55 7.24 78.44
C ALA A 6 39.62 7.42 77.36
N VAL A 7 39.48 6.72 76.22
CA VAL A 7 40.07 7.15 74.94
C VAL A 7 39.03 7.00 73.84
N VAL A 8 38.91 8.10 73.11
CA VAL A 8 38.03 8.44 71.99
C VAL A 8 38.70 8.07 70.66
N GLY A 9 37.91 7.75 69.63
CA GLY A 9 38.29 7.73 68.20
C GLY A 9 38.71 6.33 67.70
N VAL A 10 38.13 5.75 66.64
CA VAL A 10 38.04 6.29 65.28
C VAL A 10 36.78 5.74 64.58
N ILE A 11 36.01 6.63 63.95
CA ILE A 11 35.05 6.33 62.88
C ILE A 11 35.77 6.56 61.54
N VAL A 12 35.29 5.86 60.51
CA VAL A 12 35.46 6.04 59.06
C VAL A 12 36.58 5.21 58.41
N ILE A 13 36.18 4.17 57.67
CA ILE A 13 36.31 3.99 56.21
C ILE A 13 36.16 2.49 55.93
N GLY A 14 35.09 2.09 55.23
CA GLY A 14 34.95 0.70 54.78
C GLY A 14 33.57 0.26 54.30
N MET A 15 32.72 1.14 53.76
CA MET A 15 31.43 0.74 53.17
C MET A 15 31.03 1.59 51.94
N LEU A 16 31.96 1.93 51.06
CA LEU A 16 31.64 2.63 49.79
C LEU A 16 32.50 2.13 48.62
N ALA A 17 32.50 0.82 48.35
CA ALA A 17 33.15 0.28 47.14
C ALA A 17 32.53 -1.03 46.63
N ILE A 18 31.20 -1.19 46.68
CA ILE A 18 30.50 -2.33 46.04
C ILE A 18 29.42 -1.87 45.02
N GLY A 19 29.10 -0.58 44.94
CA GLY A 19 27.98 -0.09 44.11
C GLY A 19 28.27 0.27 42.65
N PHE A 20 29.54 0.43 42.23
CA PHE A 20 29.85 1.06 40.92
C PHE A 20 30.24 0.08 39.81
N TRP A 21 30.41 -1.21 40.09
CA TRP A 21 30.78 -2.20 39.06
C TRP A 21 29.57 -2.84 38.37
N SER A 22 28.34 -2.48 38.77
CA SER A 22 27.10 -3.04 38.24
C SER A 22 26.60 -2.34 36.98
N THR A 23 27.14 -1.17 36.62
CA THR A 23 26.64 -0.34 35.51
C THR A 23 27.39 -0.53 34.20
N SER A 24 28.23 -1.57 34.09
CA SER A 24 29.02 -1.86 32.87
C SER A 24 28.94 -3.31 32.42
N ARG A 25 28.01 -4.10 32.98
CA ARG A 25 27.75 -5.43 32.43
C ARG A 25 26.87 -5.26 31.19
N PRO A 26 27.27 -5.82 30.03
CA PRO A 26 26.37 -5.89 28.89
C PRO A 26 25.06 -6.56 29.32
N ALA A 27 23.94 -6.14 28.73
CA ALA A 27 22.63 -6.74 29.00
C ALA A 27 22.71 -8.26 28.76
N SER A 28 22.02 -9.05 29.59
CA SER A 28 21.86 -10.49 29.38
C SER A 28 20.95 -10.77 28.19
N ALA A 29 21.02 -11.97 27.60
CA ALA A 29 20.13 -12.40 26.52
C ALA A 29 18.65 -12.23 26.91
N GLU A 30 18.29 -12.68 28.12
CA GLU A 30 16.94 -12.53 28.70
C GLU A 30 16.47 -11.06 28.74
N ARG A 31 17.33 -10.12 29.14
CA ARG A 31 16.96 -8.70 29.18
C ARG A 31 16.73 -8.12 27.78
N VAL A 32 17.51 -8.54 26.79
CA VAL A 32 17.31 -8.11 25.40
C VAL A 32 16.03 -8.74 24.83
N ALA A 33 15.73 -9.98 25.19
CA ALA A 33 14.48 -10.64 24.83
C ALA A 33 13.26 -9.90 25.41
N GLU A 34 13.28 -9.54 26.70
CA GLU A 34 12.23 -8.75 27.35
C GLU A 34 12.04 -7.39 26.67
N GLN A 35 13.14 -6.67 26.38
CA GLN A 35 13.09 -5.38 25.68
C GLN A 35 12.50 -5.50 24.27
N TYR A 36 12.83 -6.58 23.55
CA TYR A 36 12.30 -6.84 22.23
C TYR A 36 10.79 -7.11 22.27
N LEU A 37 10.33 -7.90 23.25
CA LEU A 37 8.90 -8.15 23.44
C LEU A 37 8.13 -6.91 23.89
N GLU A 38 8.72 -6.09 24.74
CA GLU A 38 8.15 -4.80 25.14
C GLU A 38 7.99 -3.86 23.93
N ALA A 39 9.02 -3.78 23.07
CA ALA A 39 8.97 -2.98 21.84
C ALA A 39 7.91 -3.52 20.86
N LEU A 40 7.81 -4.84 20.69
CA LEU A 40 6.78 -5.45 19.86
C LEU A 40 5.37 -5.21 20.40
N SER A 41 5.18 -5.30 21.71
CA SER A 41 3.89 -5.05 22.38
C SER A 41 3.50 -3.57 22.34
N GLY A 42 4.50 -2.68 22.38
CA GLY A 42 4.32 -1.24 22.31
C GLY A 42 4.10 -0.67 20.90
N GLY A 43 4.33 -1.48 19.86
CA GLY A 43 4.26 -1.01 18.47
C GLY A 43 5.37 -0.05 18.06
N ASP A 44 6.48 0.01 18.82
CA ASP A 44 7.56 0.95 18.57
C ASP A 44 8.58 0.35 17.58
N ALA A 45 8.35 0.61 16.29
CA ALA A 45 9.22 0.10 15.22
C ALA A 45 10.69 0.55 15.38
N ALA A 46 10.94 1.75 15.92
CA ALA A 46 12.29 2.26 16.10
C ALA A 46 13.03 1.47 17.19
N ASP A 47 12.35 1.16 18.30
CA ASP A 47 12.91 0.35 19.38
C ASP A 47 13.10 -1.11 18.95
N VAL A 48 12.15 -1.70 18.21
CA VAL A 48 12.32 -3.04 17.62
C VAL A 48 13.55 -3.05 16.71
N ARG A 49 13.68 -2.07 15.80
CA ARG A 49 14.80 -1.94 14.85
C ARG A 49 16.15 -1.78 15.55
N ALA A 50 16.20 -1.05 16.67
CA ALA A 50 17.43 -0.84 17.44
C ALA A 50 17.97 -2.11 18.11
N LEU A 51 17.12 -3.12 18.32
CA LEU A 51 17.45 -4.38 18.97
C LEU A 51 17.89 -5.48 17.99
N LEU A 52 17.69 -5.28 16.68
CA LEU A 52 18.08 -6.24 15.65
C LEU A 52 19.58 -6.25 15.39
N ALA A 53 20.13 -7.43 15.13
CA ALA A 53 21.50 -7.60 14.67
C ALA A 53 21.67 -7.09 13.24
N ASP A 54 20.67 -7.33 12.40
CA ASP A 54 20.57 -6.86 11.01
C ASP A 54 19.19 -6.20 10.79
N PRO A 55 19.09 -4.86 10.94
CA PRO A 55 17.86 -4.12 10.68
C PRO A 55 17.37 -4.21 9.24
N ASP A 56 18.27 -4.45 8.28
CA ASP A 56 17.97 -4.47 6.85
C ASP A 56 17.40 -5.83 6.41
N ALA A 57 17.38 -6.82 7.31
CA ALA A 57 16.70 -8.10 7.10
C ALA A 57 15.17 -7.98 7.10
N VAL A 58 14.62 -6.89 7.66
CA VAL A 58 13.19 -6.58 7.65
C VAL A 58 12.92 -5.55 6.55
N PRO A 59 12.01 -5.83 5.59
CA PRO A 59 11.66 -4.87 4.53
C PRO A 59 11.09 -3.56 5.09
N GLU A 60 11.37 -2.42 4.46
CA GLU A 60 10.82 -1.11 4.88
C GLU A 60 9.28 -1.04 4.84
N SER A 61 8.63 -1.80 3.96
CA SER A 61 7.17 -1.95 3.96
C SER A 61 6.64 -2.65 5.21
N ALA A 62 7.38 -3.61 5.77
CA ALA A 62 7.00 -4.30 7.00
C ALA A 62 7.13 -3.39 8.22
N TRP A 63 8.12 -2.49 8.24
CA TRP A 63 8.25 -1.45 9.27
C TRP A 63 7.08 -0.48 9.23
N THR A 64 6.76 0.04 8.04
CA THR A 64 5.63 0.98 7.84
C THR A 64 4.31 0.33 8.26
N ALA A 65 4.06 -0.91 7.83
CA ALA A 65 2.87 -1.64 8.22
C ALA A 65 2.81 -1.89 9.73
N PHE A 66 3.94 -2.20 10.37
CA PHE A 66 3.99 -2.45 11.81
C PHE A 66 3.65 -1.20 12.61
N GLU A 67 4.13 -0.01 12.22
CA GLU A 67 3.74 1.26 12.87
C GLU A 67 2.25 1.56 12.74
N GLY A 68 1.62 1.16 11.63
CA GLY A 68 0.19 1.35 11.38
C GLY A 68 -0.71 0.19 11.84
N ALA A 69 -0.15 -0.83 12.49
CA ALA A 69 -0.91 -2.04 12.85
C ALA A 69 -2.09 -1.69 13.78
N ALA A 70 -3.19 -2.42 13.59
CA ALA A 70 -4.41 -2.19 14.36
C ALA A 70 -4.26 -2.65 15.82
N GLU A 71 -3.53 -3.76 16.04
CA GLU A 71 -3.31 -4.36 17.35
C GLU A 71 -1.91 -4.99 17.43
N HIS A 72 -1.28 -4.89 18.60
CA HIS A 72 0.03 -5.47 18.89
C HIS A 72 -0.08 -6.64 19.88
N LEU A 73 1.06 -7.26 20.17
CA LEU A 73 1.15 -8.33 21.16
C LEU A 73 0.70 -7.85 22.55
N GLY A 74 -0.05 -8.69 23.24
CA GLY A 74 -0.46 -8.53 24.62
C GLY A 74 0.09 -9.65 25.50
N ASP A 75 0.33 -9.34 26.78
CA ASP A 75 0.70 -10.33 27.81
C ASP A 75 1.85 -11.28 27.40
N ALA A 76 2.87 -10.78 26.71
CA ALA A 76 3.99 -11.60 26.27
C ALA A 76 4.87 -12.10 27.45
N GLU A 77 5.02 -13.41 27.56
CA GLU A 77 5.81 -14.08 28.61
C GLU A 77 6.84 -15.03 27.99
N ILE A 78 8.10 -14.90 28.39
CA ILE A 78 9.15 -15.85 28.02
C ILE A 78 8.95 -17.13 28.83
N VAL A 79 8.59 -18.20 28.13
CA VAL A 79 8.32 -19.52 28.73
C VAL A 79 9.51 -20.47 28.59
N GLU A 80 10.44 -20.17 27.68
CA GLU A 80 11.69 -20.92 27.54
C GLU A 80 12.79 -20.02 26.98
N LEU A 81 13.99 -20.11 27.57
CA LEU A 81 15.20 -19.46 27.08
C LEU A 81 16.37 -20.44 27.17
N SER A 82 16.90 -20.83 26.01
CA SER A 82 18.04 -21.73 25.89
C SER A 82 19.26 -20.95 25.44
N GLU A 83 20.12 -20.56 26.39
CA GLU A 83 21.33 -19.77 26.15
C GLU A 83 22.58 -20.64 26.02
N THR A 84 23.39 -20.32 25.02
CA THR A 84 24.78 -20.78 24.84
C THR A 84 25.74 -19.58 24.99
N GLU A 85 27.04 -19.77 24.77
CA GLU A 85 28.02 -18.69 24.94
C GLU A 85 27.76 -17.45 24.06
N ASP A 86 27.26 -17.68 22.83
CA ASP A 86 27.13 -16.66 21.78
C ASP A 86 25.76 -16.66 21.06
N ALA A 87 24.84 -17.58 21.40
CA ALA A 87 23.50 -17.67 20.82
C ALA A 87 22.46 -18.02 21.90
N ALA A 88 21.22 -17.56 21.73
CA ALA A 88 20.11 -17.98 22.58
C ALA A 88 18.81 -18.13 21.77
N ASP A 89 18.06 -19.19 22.05
CA ASP A 89 16.72 -19.43 21.49
C ASP A 89 15.66 -19.05 22.52
N VAL A 90 14.64 -18.29 22.09
CA VAL A 90 13.56 -17.81 22.96
C VAL A 90 12.21 -18.33 22.47
N ARG A 91 11.42 -18.90 23.39
CA ARG A 91 10.01 -19.25 23.18
C ARG A 91 9.13 -18.39 24.06
N VAL A 92 8.09 -17.82 23.46
CA VAL A 92 7.21 -16.85 24.10
C VAL A 92 5.76 -17.28 23.92
N GLU A 93 4.99 -17.19 25.00
CA GLU A 93 3.53 -17.27 24.95
C GLU A 93 2.97 -15.84 25.07
N THR A 94 2.01 -15.48 24.21
CA THR A 94 1.45 -14.13 24.13
C THR A 94 -0.01 -14.20 23.64
N VAL A 95 -0.68 -13.06 23.61
CA VAL A 95 -2.04 -12.89 23.07
C VAL A 95 -1.98 -11.86 21.94
N LEU A 96 -2.71 -12.10 20.86
CA LEU A 96 -2.88 -11.14 19.77
C LEU A 96 -4.33 -11.21 19.28
N ALA A 97 -5.02 -10.07 19.26
CA ALA A 97 -6.46 -9.99 18.99
C ALA A 97 -7.29 -10.96 19.85
N ASP A 98 -7.04 -10.94 21.17
CA ASP A 98 -7.65 -11.80 22.18
C ASP A 98 -7.42 -13.33 21.99
N GLU A 99 -6.55 -13.73 21.07
CA GLU A 99 -6.22 -15.13 20.80
C GLU A 99 -4.78 -15.48 21.24
N PRO A 100 -4.56 -16.65 21.89
CA PRO A 100 -3.23 -17.06 22.29
C PRO A 100 -2.34 -17.40 21.09
N LEU A 101 -1.07 -17.07 21.20
CA LEU A 101 -0.05 -17.27 20.18
C LEU A 101 1.28 -17.69 20.82
N GLU A 102 2.03 -18.57 20.14
CA GLU A 102 3.42 -18.86 20.46
C GLU A 102 4.34 -18.18 19.43
N LEU A 103 5.39 -17.51 19.91
CA LEU A 103 6.42 -16.89 19.10
C LEU A 103 7.79 -17.50 19.40
N ARG A 104 8.68 -17.46 18.40
CA ARG A 104 10.07 -17.89 18.51
C ARG A 104 10.98 -16.93 17.77
N PHE A 105 12.08 -16.57 18.40
CA PHE A 105 13.14 -15.77 17.79
C PHE A 105 14.49 -16.17 18.39
N ALA A 106 15.56 -15.87 17.65
CA ALA A 106 16.92 -16.15 18.07
C ALA A 106 17.67 -14.86 18.39
N LEU A 107 18.50 -14.92 19.43
CA LEU A 107 19.46 -13.88 19.78
C LEU A 107 20.86 -14.38 19.44
N ALA A 108 21.71 -13.47 18.98
CA ALA A 108 23.14 -13.72 18.83
C ALA A 108 23.93 -12.59 19.46
N LYS A 109 25.17 -12.92 19.83
CA LYS A 109 26.09 -11.95 20.40
C LYS A 109 26.86 -11.22 19.29
N ASP A 110 26.63 -9.92 19.19
CA ASP A 110 27.46 -9.01 18.39
C ASP A 110 28.56 -8.42 19.29
N GLY A 111 29.74 -9.04 19.22
CA GLY A 111 30.86 -8.74 20.10
C GLY A 111 30.56 -9.11 21.55
N THR A 112 30.20 -8.13 22.38
CA THR A 112 29.83 -8.34 23.79
C THR A 112 28.35 -8.06 24.07
N ALA A 113 27.60 -7.56 23.09
CA ALA A 113 26.19 -7.21 23.23
C ALA A 113 25.31 -8.29 22.59
N TRP A 114 24.20 -8.63 23.23
CA TRP A 114 23.16 -9.47 22.63
C TRP A 114 22.28 -8.63 21.71
N ARG A 115 21.87 -9.21 20.58
CA ARG A 115 20.89 -8.65 19.63
C ARG A 115 20.02 -9.75 19.05
N VAL A 116 18.84 -9.38 18.57
CA VAL A 116 17.93 -10.30 17.88
C VAL A 116 18.51 -10.60 16.50
N ALA A 117 18.93 -11.84 16.28
CA ALA A 117 19.54 -12.28 15.03
C ALA A 117 18.49 -12.71 14.01
N GLU A 118 17.43 -13.37 14.48
CA GLU A 118 16.35 -13.90 13.64
C GLU A 118 15.03 -13.42 14.25
N PRO A 119 14.54 -12.23 13.86
CA PRO A 119 13.22 -11.77 14.28
C PRO A 119 12.14 -12.69 13.70
N THR A 120 10.99 -12.78 14.38
CA THR A 120 9.84 -13.50 13.80
C THR A 120 9.28 -12.70 12.63
N LEU A 121 9.60 -13.13 11.41
CA LEU A 121 9.01 -12.61 10.19
C LEU A 121 8.18 -13.70 9.53
N THR A 122 6.93 -13.38 9.26
CA THR A 122 5.97 -14.36 8.78
C THR A 122 5.46 -13.96 7.40
N PRO A 123 5.51 -14.86 6.40
CA PRO A 123 4.94 -14.58 5.09
C PRO A 123 3.42 -14.51 5.18
N VAL A 124 2.88 -13.47 4.55
CA VAL A 124 1.45 -13.19 4.43
C VAL A 124 1.13 -13.08 2.95
N THR A 125 0.23 -13.95 2.49
CA THR A 125 -0.31 -13.88 1.13
C THR A 125 -1.56 -13.01 1.12
N MET A 126 -1.56 -11.99 0.29
CA MET A 126 -2.70 -11.10 0.12
C MET A 126 -3.23 -11.26 -1.30
N THR A 127 -4.55 -11.37 -1.43
CA THR A 127 -5.21 -11.46 -2.74
C THR A 127 -6.38 -10.48 -2.79
N ALA A 128 -6.65 -9.96 -3.98
CA ALA A 128 -7.87 -9.22 -4.24
C ALA A 128 -8.46 -9.65 -5.58
N THR A 129 -9.79 -9.77 -5.64
CA THR A 129 -10.50 -10.06 -6.89
C THR A 129 -10.49 -8.88 -7.86
N ARG A 130 -10.31 -7.66 -7.32
CA ARG A 130 -10.31 -6.38 -8.05
C ARG A 130 -9.26 -5.43 -7.49
N GLY A 131 -8.82 -4.50 -8.35
CA GLY A 131 -7.76 -3.55 -8.05
C GLY A 131 -6.37 -4.13 -8.31
N ALA A 132 -5.44 -3.24 -8.64
CA ALA A 132 -4.03 -3.58 -8.81
C ALA A 132 -3.20 -3.28 -7.55
N TRP A 133 -3.84 -2.74 -6.50
CA TRP A 133 -3.19 -2.27 -5.29
C TRP A 133 -4.04 -2.55 -4.06
N ILE A 134 -3.38 -2.71 -2.92
CA ILE A 134 -3.98 -2.76 -1.59
C ILE A 134 -3.21 -1.83 -0.67
N ASP A 135 -3.86 -1.37 0.38
CA ASP A 135 -3.21 -0.70 1.50
C ASP A 135 -3.12 -1.67 2.68
N VAL A 136 -1.93 -1.77 3.27
CA VAL A 136 -1.69 -2.53 4.49
C VAL A 136 -1.24 -1.55 5.54
N ALA A 137 -2.14 -1.22 6.47
CA ALA A 137 -1.86 -0.34 7.59
C ALA A 137 -1.19 1.00 7.16
N GLY A 138 -1.65 1.61 6.06
CA GLY A 138 -1.12 2.87 5.52
C GLY A 138 0.07 2.72 4.57
N SER A 139 0.39 1.49 4.15
CA SER A 139 1.40 1.20 3.13
C SER A 139 0.73 0.65 1.85
N PRO A 140 0.57 1.46 0.80
CA PRO A 140 0.08 1.00 -0.50
C PRO A 140 1.07 0.05 -1.17
N MET A 141 0.57 -1.06 -1.72
CA MET A 141 1.38 -2.10 -2.33
C MET A 141 0.73 -2.69 -3.58
N PRO A 142 1.52 -3.01 -4.62
CA PRO A 142 1.00 -3.56 -5.85
C PRO A 142 0.65 -5.06 -5.70
N LEU A 143 -0.40 -5.48 -6.39
CA LEU A 143 -0.83 -6.87 -6.56
C LEU A 143 -0.48 -7.35 -7.97
N GLU A 144 0.64 -8.05 -8.11
CA GLU A 144 1.02 -8.65 -9.39
C GLU A 144 0.11 -9.85 -9.70
N GLY A 145 -0.76 -9.71 -10.71
CA GLY A 145 -1.72 -10.75 -11.06
C GLY A 145 -2.78 -11.00 -9.98
N GLY A 146 -3.10 -9.99 -9.17
CA GLY A 146 -4.11 -10.06 -8.11
C GLY A 146 -3.60 -10.64 -6.78
N SER A 147 -2.28 -10.78 -6.61
CA SER A 147 -1.68 -11.25 -5.37
C SER A 147 -0.38 -10.53 -5.03
N ALA A 148 -0.09 -10.42 -3.73
CA ALA A 148 1.21 -10.02 -3.19
C ALA A 148 1.60 -10.94 -2.02
N GLU A 149 2.90 -11.05 -1.77
CA GLU A 149 3.44 -11.75 -0.60
C GLU A 149 4.35 -10.80 0.17
N LEU A 150 4.12 -10.70 1.48
CA LEU A 150 4.92 -9.87 2.38
C LEU A 150 5.35 -10.63 3.61
N SER A 151 6.58 -10.38 4.05
CA SER A 151 7.05 -10.83 5.36
C SER A 151 6.76 -9.74 6.39
N LEU A 152 5.83 -9.99 7.30
CA LEU A 152 5.40 -9.02 8.32
C LEU A 152 5.85 -9.45 9.72
N LEU A 153 5.98 -8.47 10.62
CA LEU A 153 6.21 -8.69 12.04
C LEU A 153 4.92 -9.17 12.73
N PRO A 154 4.99 -9.72 13.95
CA PRO A 154 3.81 -10.18 14.67
C PRO A 154 2.94 -8.99 15.11
N ALA A 155 1.78 -8.83 14.49
CA ALA A 155 0.74 -7.86 14.82
C ALA A 155 -0.56 -8.20 14.06
N SER A 156 -1.63 -7.44 14.30
CA SER A 156 -2.84 -7.49 13.47
C SER A 156 -2.88 -6.28 12.56
N TYR A 157 -3.09 -6.50 11.26
CA TYR A 157 -3.03 -5.47 10.24
C TYR A 157 -4.40 -5.31 9.58
N ASP A 158 -4.88 -4.08 9.49
CA ASP A 158 -5.99 -3.75 8.59
C ASP A 158 -5.47 -3.73 7.15
N VAL A 159 -6.19 -4.41 6.27
CA VAL A 159 -5.88 -4.53 4.85
C VAL A 159 -7.09 -4.05 4.07
N SER A 160 -6.90 -3.04 3.23
CA SER A 160 -7.99 -2.44 2.47
C SER A 160 -7.67 -2.35 0.99
N ALA A 161 -8.72 -2.34 0.17
CA ALA A 161 -8.61 -2.09 -1.25
C ALA A 161 -8.06 -0.67 -1.50
N TRP A 162 -7.23 -0.53 -2.53
CA TRP A 162 -6.65 0.75 -2.90
C TRP A 162 -6.85 1.04 -4.40
N PRO A 163 -7.21 2.29 -4.78
CA PRO A 163 -7.50 3.44 -3.91
C PRO A 163 -8.87 3.32 -3.23
N ALA A 164 -8.94 3.67 -1.94
CA ALA A 164 -10.17 3.56 -1.13
C ALA A 164 -11.31 4.50 -1.58
N GLU A 165 -11.00 5.49 -2.41
CA GLU A 165 -12.02 6.34 -3.05
C GLU A 165 -12.84 5.54 -4.08
N PHE A 166 -12.21 4.60 -4.78
CA PHE A 166 -12.80 3.89 -5.92
C PHE A 166 -13.19 2.45 -5.60
N LEU A 167 -12.58 1.87 -4.56
CA LEU A 167 -12.85 0.51 -4.11
C LEU A 167 -13.24 0.49 -2.63
N ASP A 168 -14.36 -0.16 -2.33
CA ASP A 168 -14.77 -0.51 -0.98
C ASP A 168 -14.48 -1.99 -0.72
N GLY A 169 -13.63 -2.27 0.25
CA GLY A 169 -13.23 -3.62 0.62
C GLY A 169 -12.15 -3.56 1.68
N GLN A 170 -12.38 -4.20 2.81
CA GLN A 170 -11.42 -4.27 3.91
C GLN A 170 -11.56 -5.59 4.65
N ASP A 171 -10.44 -6.06 5.19
CA ASP A 171 -10.38 -7.19 6.09
C ASP A 171 -9.19 -7.01 7.04
N ARG A 172 -9.03 -7.93 8.00
CA ARG A 172 -7.95 -7.90 8.97
C ARG A 172 -7.18 -9.21 8.95
N VAL A 173 -5.85 -9.12 8.91
CA VAL A 173 -4.98 -10.29 9.00
C VAL A 173 -4.21 -10.27 10.32
N ARG A 174 -4.24 -11.41 11.02
CA ARG A 174 -3.43 -11.64 12.22
C ARG A 174 -2.14 -12.35 11.83
N VAL A 175 -1.00 -11.76 12.14
CA VAL A 175 0.32 -12.30 11.82
C VAL A 175 0.98 -12.82 13.09
N GLY A 176 1.25 -14.13 13.11
CA GLY A 176 1.92 -14.80 14.22
C GLY A 176 3.19 -15.51 13.76
N ALA A 177 3.41 -16.77 14.19
CA ALA A 177 4.54 -17.59 13.73
C ALA A 177 4.22 -18.44 12.49
N GLU A 178 2.95 -18.62 12.15
CA GLU A 178 2.51 -19.43 11.00
C GLU A 178 2.12 -18.53 9.82
N PRO A 179 2.38 -18.95 8.57
CA PRO A 179 1.95 -18.21 7.39
C PRO A 179 0.48 -17.86 7.43
N ALA A 180 0.15 -16.62 7.05
CA ALA A 180 -1.21 -16.11 7.05
C ALA A 180 -1.65 -15.74 5.63
N SER A 181 -2.96 -15.60 5.44
CA SER A 181 -3.51 -15.11 4.19
C SER A 181 -4.75 -14.25 4.43
N VAL A 182 -4.98 -13.30 3.54
CA VAL A 182 -6.19 -12.48 3.50
C VAL A 182 -6.65 -12.33 2.06
N GLU A 183 -7.95 -12.42 1.85
CA GLU A 183 -8.58 -12.34 0.54
C GLU A 183 -9.60 -11.20 0.58
N LEU A 184 -9.42 -10.20 -0.28
CA LEU A 184 -10.37 -9.12 -0.46
C LEU A 184 -11.26 -9.39 -1.68
N ASP A 185 -12.53 -9.06 -1.56
CA ASP A 185 -13.46 -8.97 -2.69
C ASP A 185 -14.02 -7.55 -2.80
N PRO A 186 -13.21 -6.57 -3.25
CA PRO A 186 -13.63 -5.17 -3.26
C PRO A 186 -14.75 -4.93 -4.27
N ALA A 187 -15.61 -3.97 -3.97
CA ALA A 187 -16.64 -3.47 -4.88
C ALA A 187 -16.32 -2.03 -5.32
N PHE A 188 -16.71 -1.67 -6.54
CA PHE A 188 -16.61 -0.27 -6.99
C PHE A 188 -17.55 0.63 -6.19
N THR A 189 -17.06 1.83 -5.86
CA THR A 189 -17.85 2.85 -5.16
C THR A 189 -18.69 3.68 -6.15
N ASP A 190 -19.63 4.48 -5.63
CA ASP A 190 -20.34 5.48 -6.44
C ASP A 190 -19.40 6.55 -7.01
N ALA A 191 -18.27 6.84 -6.34
CA ALA A 191 -17.26 7.77 -6.81
C ALA A 191 -16.51 7.22 -8.02
N ALA A 192 -16.24 5.91 -8.05
CA ALA A 192 -15.70 5.23 -9.23
C ALA A 192 -16.62 5.40 -10.45
N GLN A 193 -17.92 5.17 -10.28
CA GLN A 193 -18.89 5.37 -11.35
C GLN A 193 -18.91 6.83 -11.83
N THR A 194 -18.96 7.78 -10.89
CA THR A 194 -18.99 9.22 -11.20
C THR A 194 -17.75 9.65 -11.98
N GLN A 195 -16.55 9.22 -11.57
CA GLN A 195 -15.31 9.56 -12.29
C GLN A 195 -15.29 8.98 -13.70
N ALA A 196 -15.77 7.74 -13.89
CA ALA A 196 -15.82 7.12 -15.20
C ALA A 196 -16.81 7.85 -16.14
N ASP A 197 -17.98 8.25 -15.62
CA ASP A 197 -18.96 9.04 -16.36
C ASP A 197 -18.37 10.41 -16.76
N ASP A 198 -17.76 11.13 -15.79
CA ASP A 198 -17.13 12.43 -16.03
C ASP A 198 -16.00 12.35 -17.08
N ALA A 199 -15.18 11.29 -17.02
CA ALA A 199 -14.08 11.10 -17.96
C ALA A 199 -14.59 10.79 -19.38
N LEU A 200 -15.68 10.03 -19.52
CA LEU A 200 -16.28 9.73 -20.81
C LEU A 200 -16.96 10.98 -21.40
N ASP A 201 -17.66 11.76 -20.58
CA ASP A 201 -18.25 13.03 -20.99
C ASP A 201 -17.16 14.02 -21.45
N ALA A 202 -16.04 14.11 -20.71
CA ALA A 202 -14.89 14.93 -21.10
C ALA A 202 -14.30 14.50 -22.46
N HIS A 203 -14.19 13.19 -22.71
CA HIS A 203 -13.72 12.68 -24.02
C HIS A 203 -14.70 13.01 -25.14
N ILE A 204 -16.01 12.90 -24.89
CA ILE A 204 -17.05 13.29 -25.86
C ILE A 204 -16.94 14.78 -26.20
N ASP A 205 -16.72 15.64 -25.20
CA ASP A 205 -16.51 17.08 -25.41
C ASP A 205 -15.23 17.38 -26.19
N GLU A 206 -14.14 16.66 -25.92
CA GLU A 206 -12.89 16.74 -26.69
C GLU A 206 -13.11 16.37 -28.16
N CYS A 207 -13.87 15.30 -28.42
CA CYS A 207 -14.23 14.89 -29.76
C CYS A 207 -15.04 15.93 -30.55
N LEU A 208 -15.79 16.80 -29.85
CA LEU A 208 -16.57 17.86 -30.47
C LEU A 208 -15.80 19.18 -30.61
N ALA A 209 -14.60 19.29 -30.04
CA ALA A 209 -13.77 20.46 -30.18
C ALA A 209 -13.32 20.67 -31.64
N ALA A 210 -13.14 21.92 -32.03
CA ALA A 210 -12.63 22.24 -33.35
C ALA A 210 -11.16 21.80 -33.48
N SER A 211 -10.82 21.19 -34.61
CA SER A 211 -9.49 20.64 -34.88
C SER A 211 -9.12 20.78 -36.35
N SER A 212 -7.87 20.57 -36.73
CA SER A 212 -7.45 20.45 -38.14
C SER A 212 -7.43 19.00 -38.64
N GLU A 213 -7.64 18.04 -37.74
CA GLU A 213 -7.57 16.60 -38.01
C GLU A 213 -8.69 15.85 -37.26
N VAL A 214 -9.07 14.68 -37.76
CA VAL A 214 -10.02 13.82 -37.05
C VAL A 214 -9.28 13.18 -35.89
N LEU A 215 -9.72 13.47 -34.65
CA LEU A 215 -9.09 12.92 -33.45
C LEU A 215 -9.32 11.41 -33.35
N ASP A 216 -8.27 10.70 -32.94
CA ASP A 216 -8.32 9.25 -32.69
C ASP A 216 -9.28 8.93 -31.54
N GLY A 217 -9.89 7.74 -31.59
CA GLY A 217 -10.79 7.27 -30.53
C GLY A 217 -12.14 8.00 -30.44
N CYS A 218 -12.45 8.90 -31.36
CA CYS A 218 -13.74 9.59 -31.39
C CYS A 218 -14.85 8.82 -32.12
N GLY A 219 -14.54 7.68 -32.73
CA GLY A 219 -15.55 6.85 -33.40
C GLY A 219 -16.24 7.52 -34.60
N MET A 220 -15.62 8.55 -35.15
CA MET A 220 -16.12 9.33 -36.30
C MET A 220 -15.25 9.05 -37.54
N THR A 221 -15.88 8.95 -38.70
CA THR A 221 -15.18 8.94 -39.99
C THR A 221 -15.65 10.14 -40.81
N VAL A 222 -14.74 11.07 -41.08
CA VAL A 222 -15.03 12.26 -41.90
C VAL A 222 -14.34 12.08 -43.25
N PRO A 223 -15.08 11.77 -44.34
CA PRO A 223 -14.49 11.44 -45.63
C PRO A 223 -14.04 12.68 -46.43
N TRP A 224 -13.50 13.70 -45.75
CA TRP A 224 -13.10 14.96 -46.37
C TRP A 224 -12.03 14.85 -47.47
N PRO A 225 -11.10 13.86 -47.46
CA PRO A 225 -10.12 13.74 -48.55
C PRO A 225 -10.74 13.41 -49.92
N ALA A 226 -12.06 13.14 -49.97
CA ALA A 226 -12.78 12.98 -51.23
C ALA A 226 -13.06 14.33 -51.93
N ASP A 227 -13.16 15.42 -51.17
CA ASP A 227 -13.59 16.74 -51.65
C ASP A 227 -12.48 17.80 -51.55
N LEU A 228 -11.56 17.66 -50.59
CA LEU A 228 -10.49 18.60 -50.29
C LEU A 228 -9.13 17.90 -50.32
N ALA A 229 -8.10 18.62 -50.78
CA ALA A 229 -6.71 18.19 -50.73
C ALA A 229 -6.10 18.35 -49.33
N GLU A 230 -6.56 19.34 -48.58
CA GLU A 230 -6.12 19.64 -47.21
C GLU A 230 -7.31 20.17 -46.39
N ALA A 231 -7.47 19.69 -45.16
CA ALA A 231 -8.38 20.26 -44.18
C ALA A 231 -7.63 21.28 -43.31
N THR A 232 -8.14 22.51 -43.24
CA THR A 232 -7.56 23.56 -42.39
C THR A 232 -8.32 23.71 -41.08
N GLU A 233 -9.62 23.39 -41.09
CA GLU A 233 -10.48 23.40 -39.91
C GLU A 233 -11.61 22.38 -40.06
N ILE A 234 -11.88 21.65 -38.99
CA ILE A 234 -13.00 20.74 -38.81
C ILE A 234 -13.75 21.21 -37.58
N THR A 235 -15.02 21.55 -37.76
CA THR A 235 -15.93 21.88 -36.66
C THR A 235 -17.00 20.81 -36.55
N TYR A 236 -17.28 20.37 -35.33
CA TYR A 236 -18.28 19.35 -35.06
C TYR A 236 -19.52 19.96 -34.44
N ARG A 237 -20.68 19.43 -34.83
CA ARG A 237 -21.96 19.69 -34.16
C ARG A 237 -22.64 18.37 -33.88
N ALA A 238 -22.86 18.06 -32.61
CA ALA A 238 -23.72 16.94 -32.23
C ALA A 238 -25.18 17.28 -32.56
N ASP A 239 -25.80 16.47 -33.41
CA ASP A 239 -27.25 16.44 -33.57
C ASP A 239 -27.89 15.53 -32.49
N ALA A 240 -27.14 14.54 -31.99
CA ALA A 240 -27.45 13.74 -30.79
C ALA A 240 -26.14 13.26 -30.13
N LEU A 241 -26.04 13.36 -28.81
CA LEU A 241 -24.90 12.81 -28.06
C LEU A 241 -25.05 11.29 -27.90
N PRO A 242 -23.96 10.52 -28.02
CA PRO A 242 -23.98 9.11 -27.70
C PRO A 242 -24.34 8.92 -26.23
N GLN A 243 -25.11 7.88 -25.91
CA GLN A 243 -25.53 7.57 -24.55
C GLN A 243 -24.50 6.66 -23.90
N PRO A 244 -23.86 7.07 -22.80
CA PRO A 244 -22.85 6.27 -22.13
C PRO A 244 -23.48 5.07 -21.39
N GLU A 245 -22.80 3.94 -21.45
CA GLU A 245 -23.05 2.74 -20.68
C GLU A 245 -21.67 2.20 -20.25
N ILE A 246 -21.41 2.23 -18.95
CA ILE A 246 -20.14 1.81 -18.34
C ILE A 246 -20.41 0.56 -17.51
N ASP A 247 -19.62 -0.48 -17.75
CA ASP A 247 -19.59 -1.70 -16.95
C ASP A 247 -18.21 -1.80 -16.31
N LEU A 248 -18.10 -1.27 -15.08
CA LEU A 248 -16.86 -1.30 -14.30
C LEU A 248 -16.42 -2.73 -13.96
N GLU A 249 -17.38 -3.66 -13.80
CA GLU A 249 -17.09 -5.07 -13.52
C GLU A 249 -16.47 -5.77 -14.73
N ALA A 250 -16.97 -5.47 -15.93
CA ALA A 250 -16.39 -5.96 -17.18
C ALA A 250 -15.13 -5.17 -17.61
N GLY A 251 -14.86 -4.02 -16.98
CA GLY A 251 -13.77 -3.12 -17.36
C GLY A 251 -13.97 -2.51 -18.75
N THR A 252 -15.22 -2.24 -19.14
CA THR A 252 -15.56 -1.76 -20.49
C THR A 252 -16.55 -0.61 -20.45
N PHE A 253 -16.53 0.21 -21.49
CA PHE A 253 -17.58 1.20 -21.73
C PHE A 253 -17.96 1.24 -23.20
N GLN A 254 -19.18 1.71 -23.44
CA GLN A 254 -19.68 2.06 -24.76
C GLN A 254 -20.54 3.32 -24.67
N ALA A 255 -20.40 4.21 -25.63
CA ALA A 255 -21.29 5.34 -25.83
C ALA A 255 -21.91 5.21 -27.21
N THR A 256 -23.22 4.98 -27.32
CA THR A 256 -23.87 4.62 -28.59
C THR A 256 -25.05 5.50 -28.96
N GLY A 257 -25.45 5.46 -30.24
CA GLY A 257 -26.63 6.20 -30.73
C GLY A 257 -26.39 7.69 -30.97
N GLY A 258 -25.12 8.10 -31.07
CA GLY A 258 -24.75 9.47 -31.39
C GLY A 258 -24.99 9.81 -32.86
N ALA A 259 -25.25 11.09 -33.12
CA ALA A 259 -25.32 11.65 -34.46
C ALA A 259 -24.56 12.98 -34.52
N VAL A 260 -23.69 13.13 -35.49
CA VAL A 260 -22.76 14.26 -35.59
C VAL A 260 -22.62 14.74 -37.02
N VAL A 261 -22.47 16.06 -37.15
CA VAL A 261 -22.15 16.73 -38.40
C VAL A 261 -20.75 17.34 -38.27
N ALA A 262 -19.83 16.89 -39.11
CA ALA A 262 -18.52 17.51 -39.27
C ALA A 262 -18.57 18.49 -40.45
N THR A 263 -18.24 19.76 -40.20
CA THR A 263 -18.07 20.76 -41.26
C THR A 263 -16.59 21.05 -41.43
N VAL A 264 -16.07 20.71 -42.61
CA VAL A 264 -14.66 20.82 -42.96
C VAL A 264 -14.47 21.98 -43.92
N THR A 265 -13.58 22.90 -43.55
CA THR A 265 -13.05 23.94 -44.42
C THR A 265 -11.63 23.58 -44.80
N GLY A 266 -11.25 23.85 -46.05
CA GLY A 266 -9.94 23.49 -46.55
C GLY A 266 -9.68 23.95 -47.97
N LEU A 267 -8.66 23.36 -48.59
CA LEU A 267 -8.19 23.70 -49.93
C LEU A 267 -8.46 22.56 -50.92
N HIS A 268 -8.83 22.92 -52.15
CA HIS A 268 -8.82 22.02 -53.30
C HIS A 268 -7.42 21.86 -53.90
N ASP A 269 -7.25 20.89 -54.81
CA ASP A 269 -5.98 20.69 -55.54
C ASP A 269 -5.51 21.91 -56.34
N ASP A 270 -6.44 22.79 -56.73
CA ASP A 270 -6.15 24.03 -57.45
C ASP A 270 -5.82 25.23 -56.52
N GLY A 271 -5.84 25.00 -55.21
CA GLY A 271 -5.58 25.99 -54.17
C GLY A 271 -6.77 26.91 -53.84
N SER A 272 -7.96 26.66 -54.39
CA SER A 272 -9.18 27.39 -53.99
C SER A 272 -9.74 26.83 -52.67
N GLU A 273 -10.39 27.70 -51.88
CA GLU A 273 -11.04 27.30 -50.63
C GLU A 273 -12.39 26.63 -50.88
N GLY A 274 -12.71 25.61 -50.08
CA GLY A 274 -13.98 24.90 -50.09
C GLY A 274 -14.46 24.56 -48.67
N THR A 275 -15.78 24.42 -48.50
CA THR A 275 -16.41 24.00 -47.24
C THR A 275 -17.44 22.92 -47.51
N TYR A 276 -17.36 21.81 -46.77
CA TYR A 276 -18.20 20.63 -46.92
C TYR A 276 -18.70 20.14 -45.57
N SER A 277 -19.94 19.65 -45.52
CA SER A 277 -20.52 19.06 -44.30
C SER A 277 -20.82 17.59 -44.50
N TYR A 278 -20.36 16.75 -43.56
CA TYR A 278 -20.55 15.32 -43.52
C TYR A 278 -21.37 14.97 -42.29
N ARG A 279 -22.45 14.22 -42.48
CA ARG A 279 -23.30 13.75 -41.39
C ARG A 279 -23.13 12.25 -41.21
N THR A 280 -23.03 11.81 -39.96
CA THR A 280 -23.18 10.40 -39.59
C THR A 280 -24.19 10.27 -38.44
N ASP A 281 -25.07 9.28 -38.55
CA ASP A 281 -26.03 8.90 -37.51
C ASP A 281 -25.57 7.64 -36.74
N SER A 282 -24.32 7.23 -36.93
CA SER A 282 -23.72 6.04 -36.32
C SER A 282 -22.46 6.38 -35.52
N TRP A 283 -22.46 7.52 -34.83
CA TRP A 283 -21.36 7.92 -33.96
C TRP A 283 -21.45 7.11 -32.67
N ASN A 284 -20.44 6.26 -32.46
CA ASN A 284 -20.33 5.42 -31.27
C ASN A 284 -18.87 5.40 -30.81
N ILE A 285 -18.64 5.39 -29.50
CA ILE A 285 -17.33 5.32 -28.87
C ILE A 285 -17.29 4.05 -28.02
N TYR A 286 -16.18 3.32 -28.07
CA TYR A 286 -15.99 2.08 -27.30
C TYR A 286 -14.62 2.11 -26.66
N GLY A 287 -14.47 1.41 -25.54
CA GLY A 287 -13.19 1.34 -24.87
C GLY A 287 -13.19 0.45 -23.63
N SER A 288 -12.09 0.53 -22.90
CA SER A 288 -11.89 -0.15 -21.63
C SER A 288 -11.73 0.83 -20.48
N VAL A 289 -12.08 0.36 -19.29
CA VAL A 289 -11.84 1.03 -18.01
C VAL A 289 -10.82 0.22 -17.23
N SER A 290 -9.81 0.89 -16.67
CA SER A 290 -8.83 0.28 -15.77
C SER A 290 -8.64 1.13 -14.53
N LEU A 291 -8.24 0.51 -13.42
CA LEU A 291 -7.91 1.19 -12.17
C LEU A 291 -6.43 0.99 -11.85
N ASP A 292 -5.70 2.07 -11.59
CA ASP A 292 -4.30 2.03 -11.14
C ASP A 292 -4.13 2.64 -9.74
N GLU A 293 -2.91 3.03 -9.38
CA GLU A 293 -2.61 3.63 -8.06
C GLU A 293 -3.20 5.04 -7.89
N GLU A 294 -3.42 5.76 -9.00
CA GLU A 294 -3.88 7.16 -9.02
C GLU A 294 -5.39 7.25 -9.22
N GLY A 295 -6.00 6.28 -9.91
CA GLY A 295 -7.46 6.20 -10.04
C GLY A 295 -7.94 5.47 -11.30
N LEU A 296 -9.13 5.82 -11.76
CA LEU A 296 -9.71 5.24 -12.97
C LEU A 296 -9.16 5.90 -14.23
N LEU A 297 -8.85 5.06 -15.21
CA LEU A 297 -8.41 5.44 -16.54
C LEU A 297 -9.34 4.86 -17.60
N LEU A 298 -9.75 5.70 -18.54
CA LEU A 298 -10.44 5.28 -19.76
C LEU A 298 -9.43 5.13 -20.90
N SER A 299 -9.56 4.05 -21.67
CA SER A 299 -8.81 3.83 -22.90
C SER A 299 -9.79 3.60 -24.05
N VAL A 300 -9.77 4.50 -25.03
CA VAL A 300 -10.62 4.45 -26.23
C VAL A 300 -10.00 3.57 -27.31
N ASN A 301 -10.84 2.84 -28.05
CA ASN A 301 -10.45 1.91 -29.12
C ASN A 301 -10.85 2.40 -30.52
#